data_AF-A0A5B6UBR2-F1
#
_entry.id   AF-A0A5B6UBR2-F1
#
_cell.length_a   1.000
_cell.length_b   1.000
_cell.length_c   1.000
_cell.angle_alpha   90.00
_cell.angle_beta   90.00
_cell.angle_gamma   90.00
#
_symmetry.space_group_name_H-M   'P 1'
#
loop_
_entity.id
_entity.type
_entity.pdbx_description
1 polymer ?
#
loop_
_entity_poly.entity_id
_entity_poly.type
_entity_poly.pdbx_seq_one_letter_code
_entity_poly.pdbx_strand_id
1 'polypeptide(L)'
;MILLRTMQRVALEHGLVLVDTKYEFGKSSDGSILLIDEVHTPDSSRYWIANSYEERFQNGLEPENIDKEFLRLWFRENCNPYEDKVLPDAPEELVCELAWRYIFLFIIPFS
;
A
#
# COMPACT_ATOMS: atom_id res chain seq x y z
N MET A 1 16.71 -8.59 -0.83
CA MET A 1 16.23 -9.39 0.34
C MET A 1 16.51 -8.72 1.69
N ILE A 2 17.62 -7.99 1.88
CA ILE A 2 17.89 -7.24 3.14
C ILE A 2 16.92 -6.06 3.33
N LEU A 3 16.70 -5.22 2.31
CA LEU A 3 15.80 -4.06 2.37
C LEU A 3 14.38 -4.43 2.84
N LEU A 4 13.79 -5.46 2.23
CA LEU A 4 12.46 -5.95 2.59
C LEU A 4 12.41 -6.44 4.04
N ARG A 5 13.36 -7.27 4.47
CA ARG A 5 13.39 -7.81 5.84
C ARG A 5 13.55 -6.71 6.89
N THR A 6 14.43 -5.74 6.64
CA THR A 6 14.60 -4.60 7.54
C THR A 6 13.32 -3.80 7.65
N MET A 7 12.66 -3.51 6.52
CA MET A 7 11.41 -2.75 6.55
C MET A 7 10.25 -3.53 7.16
N GLN A 8 10.16 -4.85 6.95
CA GLN A 8 9.16 -5.69 7.61
C GLN A 8 9.27 -5.62 9.13
N ARG A 9 10.49 -5.59 9.68
CA ARG A 9 10.71 -5.41 11.11
C ARG A 9 10.24 -4.02 11.59
N VAL A 10 10.62 -2.96 10.88
CA VAL A 10 10.23 -1.58 11.23
C VAL A 10 8.72 -1.40 11.15
N ALA A 11 8.08 -1.91 10.09
CA ALA A 11 6.63 -1.89 9.94
C ALA A 11 5.94 -2.59 11.12
N LEU A 12 6.45 -3.76 11.51
CA LEU A 12 5.88 -4.53 12.62
C LEU A 12 6.02 -3.81 13.96
N GLU A 13 7.15 -3.15 14.20
CA GLU A 13 7.37 -2.28 15.37
C GLU A 13 6.35 -1.13 15.43
N HIS A 14 5.67 -0.83 14.32
CA HIS A 14 4.70 0.26 14.20
C HIS A 14 3.26 -0.25 13.95
N GLY A 15 3.00 -1.53 14.25
CA GLY A 15 1.66 -2.11 14.16
C GLY A 15 1.21 -2.42 12.73
N LEU A 16 2.14 -2.50 11.78
CA LEU A 16 1.87 -2.81 10.38
C LEU A 16 2.55 -4.10 9.93
N VAL A 17 1.91 -4.81 8.99
CA VAL A 17 2.52 -5.94 8.28
C VAL A 17 2.82 -5.50 6.85
N LEU A 18 4.11 -5.40 6.50
CA LEU A 18 4.54 -5.23 5.11
C LEU A 18 4.52 -6.58 4.39
N VAL A 19 3.50 -6.77 3.55
CA VAL A 19 3.23 -8.04 2.85
C VAL A 19 4.19 -8.22 1.69
N ASP A 20 4.25 -7.21 0.82
CA ASP A 20 5.12 -7.16 -0.34
C ASP A 20 5.43 -5.71 -0.73
N THR A 21 6.46 -5.55 -1.55
CA THR A 21 6.82 -4.27 -2.17
C THR A 21 7.52 -4.50 -3.50
N LYS A 22 7.28 -3.60 -4.44
CA LYS A 22 8.04 -3.47 -5.69
C LYS A 22 9.31 -2.66 -5.43
N TYR A 23 10.41 -3.00 -6.11
CA TYR A 23 11.62 -2.18 -6.17
C TYR A 23 12.03 -2.02 -7.63
N GLU A 24 12.50 -0.83 -7.99
CA GLU A 24 13.09 -0.58 -9.29
C GLU A 24 14.58 -0.27 -9.15
N PHE A 25 15.39 -0.89 -10.01
CA PHE A 25 16.84 -0.75 -9.97
C PHE A 25 17.38 -0.27 -11.32
N GLY A 26 18.17 0.78 -11.28
CA GLY A 26 18.95 1.27 -12.42
C GLY A 26 20.37 0.75 -12.38
N LYS A 27 21.05 0.81 -13.53
CA LYS A 27 22.50 0.57 -13.64
C LYS A 27 23.19 1.85 -14.10
N SER A 28 24.13 2.33 -13.30
CA SER A 28 24.96 3.49 -13.62
C SER A 28 26.01 3.16 -14.69
N SER A 29 26.62 4.20 -15.28
CA SER A 29 27.69 4.09 -16.28
C SER A 29 28.94 3.38 -15.76
N ASP A 30 29.20 3.46 -14.45
CA ASP A 30 30.30 2.74 -13.77
C ASP A 30 29.94 1.30 -13.38
N GLY A 31 28.72 0.85 -13.70
CA GLY A 31 28.22 -0.49 -13.41
C GLY A 31 27.62 -0.66 -12.01
N SER A 32 27.57 0.39 -11.19
CA SER A 32 26.88 0.36 -9.89
C SER A 32 25.37 0.20 -10.07
N ILE A 33 24.74 -0.50 -9.12
CA ILE A 33 23.28 -0.66 -9.06
C ILE A 33 22.71 0.46 -8.20
N LEU A 34 21.78 1.22 -8.78
CA LEU A 34 21.08 2.32 -8.12
C LEU A 34 19.67 1.86 -7.78
N LEU A 35 19.25 2.08 -6.53
CA LEU A 35 17.83 2.02 -6.19
C LEU A 35 17.17 3.30 -6.73
N ILE A 36 16.15 3.13 -7.54
CA ILE A 36 15.42 4.24 -8.19
C ILE A 36 13.93 4.13 -7.86
N ASP A 37 13.16 5.09 -8.36
CA ASP A 37 11.71 5.21 -8.10
C ASP A 37 11.40 5.39 -6.60
N GLU A 38 10.12 5.28 -6.25
CA GLU A 38 9.64 5.25 -4.87
C GLU A 38 9.92 3.91 -4.16
N VAL A 39 10.01 3.96 -2.83
CA VAL A 39 10.30 2.80 -1.99
C VAL A 39 9.46 2.86 -0.72
N HIS A 40 8.78 1.74 -0.40
CA HIS A 40 8.00 1.58 0.84
C HIS A 40 6.85 2.58 1.00
N THR A 41 6.26 2.98 -0.12
CA THR A 41 5.07 3.85 -0.18
C THR A 41 3.78 3.01 -0.27
N PRO A 42 2.59 3.57 0.01
CA PRO A 42 1.32 2.86 -0.19
C PRO A 42 1.08 2.43 -1.65
N ASP A 43 1.80 3.03 -2.60
CA ASP A 43 1.69 2.74 -4.03
C ASP A 43 2.58 1.58 -4.46
N SER A 44 3.79 1.50 -3.91
CA SER A 44 4.76 0.47 -4.21
C SER A 44 4.68 -0.74 -3.27
N SER A 45 3.94 -0.65 -2.16
CA SER A 45 3.88 -1.65 -1.09
C SER A 45 2.46 -1.93 -0.60
N ARG A 46 2.23 -3.16 -0.13
CA ARG A 46 1.00 -3.53 0.58
C ARG A 46 1.24 -3.60 2.09
N TYR A 47 0.47 -2.83 2.83
CA TYR A 47 0.48 -2.79 4.29
C TYR A 47 -0.85 -3.24 4.88
N TRP A 48 -0.79 -4.15 5.84
CA TRP A 48 -1.93 -4.56 6.65
C TRP A 48 -1.83 -4.04 8.09
N ILE A 49 -2.97 -3.87 8.75
CA ILE A 49 -3.03 -3.53 10.18
C ILE A 49 -2.76 -4.79 11.01
N ALA A 50 -1.60 -4.84 11.66
CA ALA A 50 -1.11 -6.05 12.35
C ALA A 50 -2.07 -6.53 13.45
N ASN A 51 -2.65 -5.60 14.22
CA ASN A 51 -3.54 -5.92 15.34
C ASN A 51 -4.87 -6.54 14.88
N SER A 52 -5.31 -6.29 13.64
CA SER A 52 -6.56 -6.84 13.09
C SER A 52 -6.35 -8.18 12.37
N TYR A 53 -5.11 -8.47 11.96
CA TYR A 53 -4.82 -9.52 10.99
C TYR A 53 -5.26 -10.91 11.48
N GLU A 54 -4.88 -11.29 12.69
CA GLU A 54 -5.15 -12.63 13.23
C GLU A 54 -6.65 -12.90 13.37
N GLU A 55 -7.39 -11.94 13.92
CA GLU A 55 -8.85 -12.05 14.07
C GLU A 55 -9.55 -12.16 12.71
N ARG A 56 -9.17 -11.31 11.75
CA ARG A 56 -9.78 -11.32 10.42
C ARG A 56 -9.48 -12.62 9.68
N PHE A 57 -8.23 -13.10 9.76
CA PHE A 57 -7.81 -14.38 9.19
C PHE A 57 -8.61 -15.55 9.77
N GLN A 58 -8.77 -15.62 11.09
CA GLN A 58 -9.56 -16.68 11.75
C GLN A 58 -11.03 -16.67 11.34
N ASN A 59 -11.58 -15.50 11.03
CA ASN A 59 -12.96 -15.34 10.55
C ASN A 59 -13.12 -15.48 9.03
N GLY A 60 -12.04 -15.76 8.29
CA GLY A 60 -12.07 -15.84 6.82
C GLY A 60 -12.36 -14.49 6.14
N LEU A 61 -12.06 -13.38 6.81
CA LEU A 61 -12.22 -12.03 6.30
C LEU A 61 -10.91 -11.55 5.67
N GLU A 62 -11.03 -10.72 4.64
CA GLU A 62 -9.88 -10.04 4.03
C GLU A 62 -9.13 -9.20 5.07
N PRO A 63 -7.78 -9.23 5.12
CA PRO A 63 -7.00 -8.37 6.01
C PRO A 63 -7.32 -6.90 5.84
N GLU A 64 -7.30 -6.15 6.94
CA GLU A 64 -7.46 -4.70 6.87
C GLU A 64 -6.19 -4.09 6.28
N ASN A 65 -6.35 -3.32 5.19
CA ASN A 65 -5.26 -2.76 4.40
C ASN A 65 -5.27 -1.23 4.38
N ILE A 66 -4.11 -0.63 4.12
CA ILE A 66 -3.93 0.82 3.98
C ILE A 66 -3.76 1.22 2.50
N ASP A 67 -3.67 0.23 1.61
CA ASP A 67 -3.42 0.46 0.19
C ASP A 67 -4.67 0.97 -0.58
N LYS A 68 -4.48 1.16 -1.89
CA LYS A 68 -5.49 1.64 -2.84
C LYS A 68 -6.54 0.61 -3.24
N GLU A 69 -6.58 -0.58 -2.63
CA GLU A 69 -7.47 -1.64 -3.11
C GLU A 69 -8.95 -1.26 -2.99
N PHE A 70 -9.34 -0.56 -1.93
CA PHE A 70 -10.73 -0.07 -1.78
C PHE A 70 -11.17 0.85 -2.94
N LEU A 71 -10.27 1.72 -3.41
CA LEU A 71 -10.49 2.59 -4.57
C LEU A 71 -10.65 1.75 -5.86
N ARG A 72 -9.81 0.73 -6.03
CA ARG A 72 -9.86 -0.18 -7.19
C ARG A 72 -11.16 -0.98 -7.22
N LEU A 73 -11.58 -1.50 -6.07
CA LEU A 73 -12.84 -2.22 -5.91
C LEU A 73 -14.02 -1.32 -6.25
N TRP A 74 -14.03 -0.08 -5.74
CA TRP A 74 -15.07 0.89 -6.06
C TRP A 74 -15.16 1.16 -7.56
N PHE A 75 -14.03 1.46 -8.23
CA PHE A 75 -14.05 1.68 -9.67
C PHE A 75 -14.48 0.44 -10.45
N ARG A 76 -14.07 -0.76 -10.03
CA ARG A 76 -14.50 -2.03 -10.66
C ARG A 76 -16.01 -2.26 -10.55
N GLU A 77 -16.64 -1.81 -9.47
CA GLU A 77 -18.09 -1.95 -9.24
C GLU A 77 -18.91 -0.86 -9.93
N ASN A 78 -18.30 0.29 -10.24
CA ASN A 78 -19.02 1.48 -10.74
C ASN A 78 -18.69 1.81 -12.21
N CYS A 79 -17.64 1.27 -12.80
CA CYS A 79 -17.28 1.45 -14.20
C CYS A 79 -16.33 0.35 -14.71
N ASN A 80 -16.08 0.32 -16.02
CA ASN A 80 -14.97 -0.42 -16.60
C ASN A 80 -13.81 0.55 -16.95
N PRO A 81 -12.78 0.67 -16.09
CA PRO A 81 -11.71 1.65 -16.29
C PRO A 81 -10.85 1.39 -17.54
N TYR A 82 -10.98 0.23 -18.18
CA TYR A 82 -10.26 -0.14 -19.40
C TYR A 82 -11.05 0.10 -20.68
N GLU A 83 -12.37 0.28 -20.59
CA GLU A 83 -13.27 0.38 -21.76
C GLU A 83 -14.10 1.67 -21.78
N ASP A 84 -14.42 2.23 -20.62
CA ASP A 84 -15.26 3.40 -20.52
C ASP A 84 -14.50 4.68 -20.91
N LYS A 85 -15.11 5.48 -21.79
CA LYS A 85 -14.53 6.76 -22.25
C LYS A 85 -14.55 7.86 -21.20
N VAL A 86 -15.47 7.77 -20.25
CA VAL A 86 -15.63 8.72 -19.16
C VAL A 86 -15.78 7.92 -17.88
N LEU A 87 -14.87 8.16 -16.95
CA LEU A 87 -14.91 7.54 -15.62
C LEU A 87 -15.79 8.39 -14.70
N PRO A 88 -16.56 7.78 -13.79
CA PRO A 88 -17.29 8.54 -12.78
C PRO A 88 -16.29 9.23 -11.83
N ASP A 89 -16.67 10.41 -11.35
CA ASP A 89 -15.91 11.07 -10.28
C ASP A 89 -15.96 10.21 -9.01
N ALA A 90 -14.80 10.04 -8.37
CA ALA A 90 -14.73 9.34 -7.10
C ALA A 90 -15.53 10.12 -6.03
N PRO A 91 -16.36 9.44 -5.21
CA PRO A 91 -17.06 10.07 -4.10
C PRO A 91 -16.09 10.77 -3.16
N GLU A 92 -16.49 11.91 -2.60
CA GLU A 92 -15.66 12.69 -1.69
C GLU A 92 -15.17 11.86 -0.49
N GLU A 93 -16.03 11.01 0.06
CA GLU A 93 -15.69 10.08 1.15
C GLU A 93 -14.52 9.15 0.77
N LEU A 94 -14.52 8.65 -0.46
CA LEU A 94 -13.47 7.76 -0.98
C LEU A 94 -12.14 8.50 -1.14
N VAL A 95 -12.19 9.77 -1.56
CA VAL A 95 -11.02 10.65 -1.67
C VAL A 95 -10.48 11.01 -0.28
N CYS A 96 -11.36 11.33 0.67
CA CYS A 96 -10.99 11.61 2.06
C CYS A 96 -10.37 10.38 2.74
N GLU A 97 -10.94 9.19 2.53
CA GLU A 97 -10.39 7.94 3.05
C GLU A 97 -9.00 7.66 2.47
N LEU A 98 -8.82 7.87 1.15
CA LEU A 98 -7.51 7.73 0.50
C LEU A 98 -6.49 8.67 1.14
N ALA A 99 -6.84 9.95 1.28
CA ALA A 99 -5.96 10.94 1.89
C ALA A 99 -5.61 10.56 3.34
N TRP A 100 -6.61 10.12 4.12
CA TRP A 100 -6.40 9.69 5.49
C TRP A 100 -5.48 8.47 5.59
N ARG A 101 -5.64 7.45 4.75
CA ARG A 101 -4.77 6.26 4.71
C ARG A 101 -3.32 6.63 4.41
N TYR A 102 -3.09 7.56 3.48
CA TYR A 102 -1.75 8.09 3.21
C TYR A 102 -1.17 8.81 4.42
N ILE A 103 -1.94 9.73 5.01
CA ILE A 103 -1.53 10.48 6.21
C ILE A 103 -1.23 9.52 7.36
N PHE A 104 -2.08 8.51 7.57
CA PHE A 104 -1.91 7.50 8.60
C PHE A 104 -0.57 6.79 8.45
N LEU A 105 -0.21 6.29 7.27
CA LEU A 105 1.08 5.63 7.05
C LEU A 105 2.28 6.56 7.36
N PHE A 106 2.19 7.84 7.02
CA PHE A 106 3.27 8.82 7.28
C PHE A 106 3.36 9.31 8.73
N ILE A 107 2.22 9.36 9.44
CA ILE A 107 2.11 9.96 10.78
C ILE A 107 2.14 8.90 11.87
N ILE A 108 2.02 7.59 11.56
CA ILE A 108 2.12 6.53 12.58
C ILE A 108 3.32 6.83 13.48
N PRO A 109 3.06 7.17 14.75
CA PRO A 109 4.10 7.70 15.61
C PRO A 109 5.12 6.60 15.83
N PHE A 110 6.38 6.92 15.50
CA PHE A 110 7.56 6.19 15.92
C PHE A 110 7.60 6.22 17.46
N SER A 111 6.84 5.34 18.12
CA SER A 111 6.76 5.19 19.58
C SER A 111 7.62 4.05 20.06
#